data_AF-A0A7V3WN86-F1
#
_entry.id   AF-A0A7V3WN86-F1
#
_cell.length_a   1.000
_cell.length_b   1.000
_cell.length_c   1.000
_cell.angle_alpha   90.00
_cell.angle_beta   90.00
_cell.angle_gamma   90.00
#
_symmetry.space_group_name_H-M   'P 1'
#
loop_
_entity.id
_entity.type
_entity.pdbx_description
1 polymer ?
#
loop_
_entity_poly.entity_id
_entity_poly.type
_entity_poly.pdbx_seq_one_letter_code
_entity_poly.pdbx_strand_id
1 'polypeptide(L)'
;MRWARNLLLQNVEVHWGQPALHAWQSALQFQHVTALTVDRFTGRSAWPDQGSPAVSFEHVHHADLRRYRAAEGTGLFLKVQGQGSGLIVLENNDLRQAKVPWQLSPEVPPSAIRTAGNRLPR
;
A
#
# COMPACT_ATOMS: atom_id res chain seq x y z
N MET A 1 6.56 3.45 -9.23
CA MET A 1 6.42 2.88 -10.59
C MET A 1 5.24 3.53 -11.30
N ARG A 2 5.37 3.84 -12.59
CA ARG A 2 4.28 4.45 -13.39
C ARG A 2 4.10 3.73 -14.73
N TRP A 3 2.87 3.67 -15.23
CA TRP A 3 2.51 3.12 -16.55
C TRP A 3 3.05 1.70 -16.80
N ALA A 4 2.89 0.82 -15.80
CA ALA A 4 3.39 -0.55 -15.86
C ALA A 4 2.23 -1.56 -15.94
N ARG A 5 2.53 -2.74 -16.50
CA ARG A 5 1.58 -3.87 -16.57
C ARG A 5 2.28 -5.16 -16.18
N ASN A 6 1.56 -6.11 -15.57
CA ASN A 6 2.07 -7.43 -15.20
C ASN A 6 3.32 -7.36 -14.30
N LEU A 7 3.33 -6.43 -13.35
CA LEU A 7 4.47 -6.22 -12.46
C LEU A 7 4.40 -7.20 -11.29
N LEU A 8 5.48 -7.93 -11.08
CA LEU A 8 5.68 -8.79 -9.92
C LEU A 8 6.80 -8.24 -9.04
N LEU A 9 6.50 -8.06 -7.75
CA LEU A 9 7.48 -7.76 -6.72
C LEU A 9 7.39 -8.81 -5.61
N GLN A 10 8.52 -9.33 -5.15
CA GLN A 10 8.55 -10.34 -4.10
C GLN A 10 9.66 -10.01 -3.10
N ASN A 11 9.37 -10.19 -1.81
CA ASN A 11 10.34 -10.00 -0.72
C ASN A 11 10.97 -8.61 -0.70
N VAL A 12 10.13 -7.58 -0.83
CA VAL A 12 10.60 -6.19 -0.81
C VAL A 12 10.55 -5.68 0.62
N GLU A 13 11.69 -5.21 1.12
CA GLU A 13 11.79 -4.54 2.42
C GLU A 13 12.36 -3.14 2.23
N VAL A 14 11.73 -2.14 2.84
CA VAL A 14 12.15 -0.74 2.72
C VAL A 14 12.49 -0.20 4.10
N HIS A 15 13.76 0.19 4.27
CA HIS A 15 14.26 0.93 5.42
C HIS A 15 14.71 2.32 4.98
N TRP A 16 14.25 3.34 5.69
CA TRP A 16 14.64 4.72 5.43
C TRP A 16 15.95 5.05 6.15
N GLY A 17 16.90 5.63 5.43
CA GLY A 17 18.10 6.21 6.03
C GLY A 17 17.76 7.43 6.89
N GLN A 18 18.70 7.84 7.75
CA GLN A 18 18.60 9.07 8.54
C GLN A 18 19.62 10.11 8.08
N PRO A 19 19.27 11.42 8.07
CA PRO A 19 17.91 11.94 8.30
C PRO A 19 16.99 11.65 7.11
N ALA A 20 15.69 11.48 7.37
CA ALA A 20 14.72 11.36 6.29
C ALA A 20 14.64 12.68 5.51
N LEU A 21 14.48 12.60 4.18
CA LEU A 21 14.30 13.77 3.33
C LEU A 21 12.81 14.06 3.14
N HIS A 22 12.43 15.34 3.07
CA HIS A 22 11.03 15.73 2.82
C HIS A 22 10.46 15.18 1.50
N ALA A 23 11.32 14.91 0.51
CA ALA A 23 10.91 14.31 -0.75
C ALA A 23 10.48 12.83 -0.61
N TRP A 24 10.83 12.16 0.49
CA TRP A 24 10.46 10.77 0.71
C TRP A 24 9.04 10.70 1.29
N GLN A 25 8.14 9.98 0.63
CA GLN A 25 6.75 9.86 1.02
C GLN A 25 6.42 8.39 1.34
N SER A 26 5.84 7.68 0.38
CA SER A 26 5.52 6.26 0.48
C SER A 26 6.73 5.37 0.17
N ALA A 27 6.79 4.21 0.81
CA ALA A 27 7.78 3.18 0.50
C ALA A 27 7.51 2.57 -0.88
N LEU A 28 6.24 2.36 -1.21
CA LEU A 28 5.82 1.94 -2.54
C LEU A 28 4.77 2.90 -3.10
N GLN A 29 4.96 3.32 -4.35
CA GLN A 29 4.01 4.18 -5.06
C GLN A 29 3.79 3.63 -6.46
N PHE A 30 2.52 3.44 -6.83
CA PHE A 30 2.09 2.90 -8.11
C PHE A 30 1.05 3.83 -8.74
N GLN A 31 1.32 4.28 -9.97
CA GLN A 31 0.41 5.14 -10.71
C GLN A 31 0.14 4.54 -12.09
N HIS A 32 -1.14 4.42 -12.49
CA HIS A 32 -1.54 3.84 -13.77
C HIS A 32 -0.95 2.44 -14.01
N VAL A 33 -1.15 1.53 -13.05
CA VAL A 33 -0.62 0.16 -13.11
C VAL A 33 -1.76 -0.84 -13.22
N THR A 34 -1.59 -1.86 -14.05
CA THR A 34 -2.56 -2.96 -14.20
C THR A 34 -1.89 -4.31 -13.97
N ALA A 35 -2.57 -5.25 -13.32
CA ALA A 35 -2.03 -6.58 -13.02
C ALA A 35 -0.73 -6.48 -12.19
N LEU A 36 -0.87 -5.95 -10.97
CA LEU A 36 0.22 -5.84 -10.00
C LEU A 36 0.13 -7.01 -9.03
N THR A 37 1.21 -7.76 -8.86
CA THR A 37 1.37 -8.67 -7.72
C THR A 37 2.50 -8.19 -6.86
N VAL A 38 2.25 -8.08 -5.57
CA VAL A 38 3.30 -7.92 -4.59
C VAL A 38 3.10 -8.93 -3.48
N ASP A 39 4.18 -9.64 -3.18
CA ASP A 39 4.20 -10.64 -2.13
C ASP A 39 5.29 -10.31 -1.11
N ARG A 40 4.96 -10.40 0.18
CA ARG A 40 5.90 -10.23 1.29
C ARG A 40 6.61 -8.87 1.30
N PHE A 41 5.84 -7.78 1.20
CA PHE A 41 6.36 -6.43 1.42
C PHE A 41 6.41 -6.09 2.92
N THR A 42 7.52 -5.49 3.38
CA THR A 42 7.63 -4.90 4.73
C THR A 42 8.12 -3.45 4.64
N GLY A 43 7.44 -2.53 5.34
CA GLY A 43 7.87 -1.13 5.40
C GLY A 43 6.82 -0.19 5.97
N ARG A 44 7.15 1.11 5.96
CA ARG A 44 6.29 2.23 6.33
C ARG A 44 6.60 3.46 5.49
N SER A 45 5.80 4.52 5.58
CA SER A 45 6.17 5.82 5.00
C SER A 45 7.39 6.41 5.71
N ALA A 46 8.12 7.28 5.01
CA ALA A 46 9.28 7.97 5.56
C ALA A 46 8.90 8.86 6.75
N TRP A 47 7.73 9.51 6.64
CA TRP A 47 7.17 10.41 7.64
C TRP A 47 5.76 9.96 8.07
N PRO A 48 5.64 9.09 9.08
CA PRO A 48 4.34 8.57 9.52
C PRO A 48 3.39 9.65 10.02
N ASP A 49 3.92 10.69 10.66
CA ASP A 49 3.14 11.78 11.25
C ASP A 49 2.72 12.85 10.24
N GLN A 50 3.28 12.83 9.03
CA GLN A 50 2.89 13.74 7.94
C GLN A 50 1.81 13.14 7.02
N GLY A 51 1.18 12.05 7.43
CA GLY A 51 0.00 11.49 6.76
C GLY A 51 0.28 10.73 5.45
N SER A 52 1.53 10.61 5.02
CA SER A 52 1.87 9.80 3.84
C SER A 52 1.62 8.31 4.11
N PRO A 53 0.94 7.58 3.20
CA PRO A 53 0.71 6.16 3.37
C PRO A 53 2.01 5.36 3.15
N ALA A 54 2.13 4.17 3.73
CA ALA A 54 3.24 3.26 3.42
C ALA A 54 3.24 2.83 1.94
N VAL A 55 2.05 2.58 1.38
CA VAL A 55 1.80 2.20 0.00
C VAL A 55 0.75 3.13 -0.60
N SER A 56 1.03 3.73 -1.76
CA SER A 56 0.12 4.63 -2.47
C SER A 56 -0.25 4.09 -3.84
N PHE A 57 -1.55 3.96 -4.10
CA PHE A 57 -2.13 3.54 -5.37
C PHE A 57 -2.94 4.67 -5.99
N GLU A 58 -2.65 4.97 -7.26
CA GLU A 58 -3.39 5.93 -8.07
C GLU A 58 -3.70 5.31 -9.44
N HIS A 59 -4.97 5.12 -9.77
CA HIS A 59 -5.38 4.40 -10.99
C HIS A 59 -4.75 3.00 -11.11
N VAL A 60 -4.84 2.19 -10.04
CA VAL A 60 -4.30 0.83 -10.00
C VAL A 60 -5.42 -0.20 -10.09
N HIS A 61 -5.39 -1.03 -11.12
CA HIS A 61 -6.42 -2.02 -11.39
C HIS A 61 -5.87 -3.45 -11.38
N HIS A 62 -6.60 -4.39 -10.80
CA HIS A 62 -6.22 -5.80 -10.70
C HIS A 62 -4.89 -5.97 -9.94
N ALA A 63 -4.95 -5.84 -8.61
CA ALA A 63 -3.76 -5.88 -7.75
C ALA A 63 -3.89 -6.93 -6.64
N ASP A 64 -2.90 -7.80 -6.50
CA ASP A 64 -2.82 -8.81 -5.45
C ASP A 64 -1.72 -8.46 -4.44
N LEU A 65 -2.12 -8.02 -3.25
CA LEU A 65 -1.21 -7.64 -2.15
C LEU A 65 -1.29 -8.68 -1.04
N ARG A 66 -0.24 -9.49 -0.94
CA ARG A 66 -0.24 -10.70 -0.13
C ARG A 66 0.90 -10.72 0.87
N ARG A 67 0.58 -11.14 2.10
CA ARG A 67 1.58 -11.38 3.17
C ARG A 67 2.46 -10.17 3.49
N TYR A 68 1.91 -8.98 3.34
CA TYR A 68 2.57 -7.76 3.75
C TYR A 68 2.68 -7.67 5.27
N ARG A 69 3.63 -6.87 5.75
CA ARG A 69 3.79 -6.48 7.14
C ARG A 69 3.93 -4.97 7.26
N ALA A 70 3.03 -4.33 8.01
CA ALA A 70 3.21 -2.95 8.42
C ALA A 70 4.38 -2.86 9.41
N ALA A 71 5.35 -1.99 9.16
CA ALA A 71 6.40 -1.72 10.13
C ALA A 71 5.85 -0.92 11.33
N GLU A 72 6.54 -0.99 12.47
CA GLU A 72 6.16 -0.25 13.67
C GLU A 72 6.05 1.27 13.41
N GLY A 73 5.06 1.90 14.03
CA GLY A 73 4.79 3.33 13.86
C GLY A 73 4.17 3.70 12.53
N THR A 74 3.65 2.73 11.75
CA THR A 74 2.93 3.05 10.51
C THR A 74 1.67 3.86 10.82
N GLY A 75 1.51 5.00 10.15
CA GLY A 75 0.27 5.77 10.17
C GLY A 75 -0.81 5.10 9.30
N LEU A 76 -0.98 5.61 8.09
CA LEU A 76 -1.78 4.96 7.05
C LEU A 76 -0.93 3.92 6.31
N PHE A 77 -1.43 2.69 6.17
CA PHE A 77 -0.69 1.66 5.45
C PHE A 77 -0.94 1.75 3.93
N LEU A 78 -2.18 1.59 3.46
CA LEU A 78 -2.52 1.71 2.02
C LEU A 78 -3.48 2.87 1.74
N LYS A 79 -3.15 3.74 0.79
CA LYS A 79 -4.10 4.69 0.19
C LYS A 79 -4.43 4.27 -1.24
N VAL A 80 -5.71 4.22 -1.59
CA VAL A 80 -6.18 3.93 -2.96
C VAL A 80 -7.00 5.10 -3.49
N GLN A 81 -6.62 5.60 -4.67
CA GLN A 81 -7.20 6.78 -5.30
C GLN A 81 -7.35 6.60 -6.82
N GLY A 82 -8.11 7.49 -7.43
CA GLY A 82 -8.31 7.56 -8.87
C GLY A 82 -9.40 6.60 -9.36
N GLN A 83 -10.26 7.10 -10.26
CA GLN A 83 -11.44 6.39 -10.77
C GLN A 83 -11.14 5.05 -11.47
N GLY A 84 -9.88 4.85 -11.90
CA GLY A 84 -9.45 3.60 -12.52
C GLY A 84 -9.09 2.49 -11.53
N SER A 85 -9.17 2.75 -10.22
CA SER A 85 -8.76 1.78 -9.20
C SER A 85 -9.85 0.76 -8.89
N GLY A 86 -9.50 -0.53 -8.92
CA GLY A 86 -10.47 -1.62 -8.75
C GLY A 86 -9.83 -3.00 -8.79
N LEU A 87 -10.59 -4.01 -8.35
CA LEU A 87 -10.15 -5.41 -8.26
C LEU A 87 -8.83 -5.57 -7.48
N ILE A 88 -8.75 -4.91 -6.33
CA ILE A 88 -7.60 -4.98 -5.43
C ILE A 88 -7.90 -6.00 -4.34
N VAL A 89 -6.99 -6.94 -4.11
CA VAL A 89 -7.08 -7.98 -3.09
C VAL A 89 -6.02 -7.75 -2.03
N LEU A 90 -6.45 -7.62 -0.78
CA LEU A 90 -5.59 -7.62 0.40
C LEU A 90 -5.74 -8.97 1.10
N GLU A 91 -4.71 -9.81 1.05
CA GLU A 91 -4.80 -11.15 1.62
C GLU A 91 -3.63 -11.51 2.55
N ASN A 92 -3.97 -12.07 3.71
CA ASN A 92 -3.02 -12.60 4.69
C ASN A 92 -1.94 -11.58 5.15
N ASN A 93 -2.29 -10.29 5.17
CA ASN A 93 -1.39 -9.22 5.61
C ASN A 93 -1.42 -9.05 7.13
N ASP A 94 -0.28 -8.70 7.73
CA ASP A 94 -0.18 -8.28 9.13
C ASP A 94 -0.10 -6.75 9.21
N LEU A 95 -1.25 -6.12 9.45
CA LEU A 95 -1.42 -4.67 9.46
C LEU A 95 -1.58 -4.12 10.89
N ARG A 96 -1.34 -4.94 11.93
CA ARG A 96 -1.55 -4.57 13.34
C ARG A 96 -0.74 -3.34 13.79
N GLN A 97 0.37 -3.07 13.12
CA GLN A 97 1.28 -1.95 13.42
C GLN A 97 0.91 -0.66 12.69
N ALA A 98 -0.14 -0.66 11.86
CA ALA A 98 -0.69 0.53 11.26
C ALA A 98 -1.75 1.17 12.17
N LYS A 99 -1.87 2.50 12.16
CA LYS A 99 -3.02 3.19 12.77
C LYS A 99 -4.27 3.01 11.90
N VAL A 100 -4.11 3.10 10.58
CA VAL A 100 -5.19 2.90 9.60
C VAL A 100 -4.70 1.89 8.55
N PRO A 101 -5.38 0.74 8.38
CA PRO A 101 -4.89 -0.32 7.50
C PRO A 101 -5.05 0.03 6.02
N TRP A 102 -6.16 0.65 5.63
CA TRP A 102 -6.31 1.22 4.30
C TRP A 102 -7.34 2.34 4.29
N GLN A 103 -7.25 3.20 3.27
CA GLN A 103 -8.20 4.27 3.03
C GLN A 103 -8.48 4.39 1.54
N LEU A 104 -9.76 4.51 1.20
CA LEU A 104 -10.23 4.82 -0.15
C LEU A 104 -10.46 6.33 -0.28
N SER A 105 -10.16 6.91 -1.44
CA SER A 105 -10.69 8.23 -1.78
C SER A 105 -12.14 8.14 -2.25
N PRO A 106 -12.92 9.24 -2.18
CA PRO A 106 -14.38 9.21 -2.43
C PRO A 106 -14.78 8.64 -3.79
N GLU A 107 -13.93 8.79 -4.80
CA GLU A 107 -14.14 8.29 -6.16
C GLU A 107 -13.92 6.78 -6.33
N VAL A 108 -13.36 6.10 -5.32
CA VAL A 108 -13.09 4.66 -5.35
C VAL A 108 -14.19 3.93 -4.59
N PRO A 109 -14.98 3.06 -5.25
CA PRO A 109 -16.08 2.36 -4.57
C PRO A 109 -15.54 1.37 -3.53
N PRO A 110 -16.26 1.11 -2.42
CA PRO A 110 -15.84 0.12 -1.42
C PRO A 110 -15.59 -1.28 -2.00
N SER A 111 -16.32 -1.66 -3.05
CA SER A 111 -16.16 -2.93 -3.77
C SER A 111 -14.84 -3.05 -4.54
N ALA A 112 -14.09 -1.96 -4.69
CA ALA A 112 -12.77 -1.98 -5.33
C ALA A 112 -11.75 -2.81 -4.55
N ILE A 113 -11.94 -2.97 -3.23
CA ILE A 113 -11.08 -3.79 -2.37
C ILE A 113 -11.85 -5.00 -1.86
N ARG A 114 -11.20 -6.17 -1.96
CA ARG A 114 -11.59 -7.40 -1.27
C ARG A 114 -10.52 -7.77 -0.25
N THR A 115 -10.93 -8.27 0.90
CA THR A 115 -10.00 -8.61 1.98
C THR A 115 -10.25 -10.02 2.50
N ALA A 116 -9.17 -10.74 2.85
CA ALA A 116 -9.24 -12.07 3.45
C ALA A 116 -8.02 -12.33 4.36
N GLY A 117 -8.24 -12.89 5.54
CA GLY A 117 -7.14 -13.36 6.42
C GLY A 117 -6.21 -12.28 6.97
N ASN A 118 -6.53 -10.99 6.85
CA ASN A 118 -5.69 -9.90 7.35
C ASN A 118 -5.79 -9.76 8.87
N ARG A 119 -4.65 -9.50 9.53
CA ARG A 119 -4.61 -9.09 10.94
C ARG A 119 -4.67 -7.58 11.01
N LEU A 120 -5.74 -7.04 11.59
CA LEU A 120 -6.01 -5.61 11.63
C LEU A 120 -5.59 -4.99 12.97
N PRO A 121 -5.36 -3.66 13.02
CA PRO A 121 -5.17 -2.93 14.27
C PRO A 121 -6.30 -3.20 15.26
N ARG A 122 -6.00 -3.18 16.56
CA ARG A 122 -6.99 -3.30 17.63
C ARG A 122 -7.57 -1.95 18.00
#